data_AF-A0AAD3XUH3-F1
#
_entry.id   AF-A0AAD3XUH3-F1
#
_cell.length_a   1.000
_cell.length_b   1.000
_cell.length_c   1.000
_cell.angle_alpha   90.00
_cell.angle_beta   90.00
_cell.angle_gamma   90.00
#
_symmetry.space_group_name_H-M   'P 1'
#
loop_
_entity.id
_entity.type
_entity.pdbx_description
1 polymer ?
#
loop_
_entity_poly.entity_id
_entity_poly.type
_entity_poly.pdbx_seq_one_letter_code
_entity_poly.pdbx_strand_id
1 'polypeptide(L)'
;MRQAADLVPCTGMHMTDSAEMDSPVGWQIVRSSKLQFYYLIEILQSFEVLNQPDVAVVVGPIQGVKGKVVIDLLHLINPQTMMLGQEPQQTTSNLGHHNKPSIQALIHGLNRHYYSIAINYRRMNSEEEMLLNLHRKKWTDGLTLQNFNVLSKTNVQTSGTLVKRPSSMKWDKL
;
A
#
# COMPACT_ATOMS: atom_id res chain seq x y z
N MET A 1 17.31 -19.60 6.66
CA MET A 1 16.05 -19.60 7.43
C MET A 1 15.00 -18.89 6.60
N ARG A 2 14.06 -19.63 6.01
CA ARG A 2 13.01 -19.09 5.14
C ARG A 2 11.96 -18.41 6.03
N GLN A 3 11.80 -17.10 5.93
CA GLN A 3 10.66 -16.42 6.54
C GLN A 3 9.40 -16.92 5.82
N ALA A 4 8.50 -17.54 6.57
CA ALA A 4 7.19 -17.91 6.09
C ALA A 4 6.47 -16.63 5.64
N ALA A 5 5.84 -16.67 4.47
CA ALA A 5 4.84 -15.68 4.14
C ALA A 5 3.70 -15.84 5.15
N ASP A 6 3.47 -14.83 5.98
CA ASP A 6 2.28 -14.78 6.83
C ASP A 6 1.05 -14.67 5.94
N LEU A 7 0.55 -15.81 5.48
CA LEU A 7 -0.76 -15.94 4.84
C LEU A 7 -1.77 -15.97 5.97
N VAL A 8 -2.50 -14.87 6.17
CA VAL A 8 -3.64 -14.83 7.09
C VAL A 8 -4.90 -15.11 6.26
N PRO A 9 -5.49 -16.31 6.31
CA PRO A 9 -6.81 -16.52 5.77
C PRO A 9 -7.82 -15.81 6.69
N CYS A 10 -8.38 -14.70 6.22
CA CYS A 10 -9.48 -14.01 6.90
C CYS A 10 -10.82 -14.74 6.65
N THR A 11 -10.88 -16.05 6.84
CA THR A 11 -12.13 -16.81 6.88
C THR A 11 -12.51 -17.04 8.34
N GLY A 12 -12.92 -15.96 9.00
CA GLY A 12 -13.55 -16.02 10.31
C GLY A 12 -14.84 -15.22 10.26
N MET A 13 -15.98 -15.89 10.46
CA MET A 13 -17.20 -15.22 10.90
C MET A 13 -16.87 -14.53 12.22
N HIS A 14 -16.55 -13.25 12.18
CA HIS A 14 -16.40 -12.44 13.37
C HIS A 14 -17.78 -11.85 13.66
N MET A 15 -18.49 -12.40 14.65
CA MET A 15 -19.61 -11.69 15.28
C MET A 15 -19.02 -10.47 15.99
N THR A 16 -18.97 -9.33 15.29
CA THR A 16 -18.86 -8.03 15.95
C THR A 16 -20.26 -7.65 16.43
N ASP A 17 -20.40 -7.26 17.70
CA ASP A 17 -21.64 -6.75 18.29
C ASP A 17 -22.10 -5.46 17.58
N SER A 18 -22.70 -5.58 16.41
CA SER A 18 -23.43 -4.57 15.65
C SER A 18 -24.07 -5.27 14.45
N ALA A 19 -25.31 -4.92 14.13
CA ALA A 19 -26.16 -5.59 13.15
C ALA A 19 -25.69 -5.43 11.68
N GLU A 20 -24.52 -5.96 11.33
CA GLU A 20 -23.96 -5.94 9.99
C GLU A 20 -23.69 -7.39 9.56
N MET A 21 -24.56 -7.90 8.69
CA MET A 21 -24.48 -9.26 8.16
C MET A 21 -23.75 -9.20 6.83
N ASP A 22 -22.43 -9.03 6.89
CA ASP A 22 -21.59 -8.96 5.69
C ASP A 22 -21.31 -10.36 5.14
N SER A 23 -21.64 -10.56 3.86
CA SER A 23 -21.17 -11.72 3.12
C SER A 23 -19.64 -11.68 3.04
N PRO A 24 -18.92 -12.79 3.30
CA PRO A 24 -17.47 -12.80 3.17
C PRO A 24 -17.08 -12.53 1.72
N VAL A 25 -16.48 -11.37 1.47
CA VAL A 25 -15.82 -11.07 0.21
C VAL A 25 -14.43 -11.72 0.32
N GLY A 26 -14.15 -12.74 -0.47
CA GLY A 26 -12.89 -13.48 -0.37
C GLY A 26 -11.72 -12.61 -0.82
N TRP A 27 -10.88 -12.18 0.14
CA TRP A 27 -9.67 -11.43 -0.17
C TRP A 27 -8.46 -11.95 0.59
N GLN A 28 -7.32 -12.03 -0.11
CA GLN A 28 -6.05 -12.51 0.46
C GLN A 28 -4.97 -11.44 0.32
N ILE A 29 -4.28 -11.13 1.43
CA ILE A 29 -3.14 -10.20 1.42
C ILE A 29 -1.86 -10.96 1.09
N VAL A 30 -1.15 -10.50 0.05
CA VAL A 30 0.19 -10.99 -0.27
C VAL A 30 1.21 -9.86 -0.18
N ARG A 31 2.22 -10.05 0.70
CA ARG A 31 3.35 -9.13 0.84
C ARG A 31 4.32 -9.35 -0.33
N SER A 32 4.49 -8.33 -1.16
CA SER A 32 5.33 -8.43 -2.35
C SER A 32 6.82 -8.39 -2.00
N SER A 33 7.50 -9.54 -2.11
CA SER A 33 8.90 -9.56 -2.54
C SER A 33 8.96 -9.97 -4.01
N LYS A 34 9.92 -9.45 -4.79
CA LYS A 34 10.05 -9.65 -6.26
C LYS A 34 10.03 -11.13 -6.71
N LEU A 35 10.22 -12.09 -5.81
CA LEU A 35 10.30 -13.52 -6.09
C LEU A 35 9.01 -14.31 -5.86
N GLN A 36 7.89 -13.68 -5.47
CA GLN A 36 6.68 -14.39 -5.02
C GLN A 36 5.47 -14.32 -5.98
N PHE A 37 5.58 -13.67 -7.13
CA PHE A 37 4.45 -13.49 -8.05
C PHE A 37 3.95 -14.79 -8.71
N TYR A 38 4.82 -15.75 -9.02
CA TYR A 38 4.39 -17.02 -9.61
C TYR A 38 3.61 -17.90 -8.63
N TYR A 39 4.06 -17.92 -7.36
CA TYR A 39 3.39 -18.67 -6.29
C TYR A 39 2.02 -18.08 -5.94
N LEU A 40 1.83 -16.76 -6.14
CA LEU A 40 0.55 -16.10 -5.93
C LEU A 40 -0.54 -16.67 -6.85
N ILE A 41 -0.25 -16.90 -8.13
CA ILE A 41 -1.25 -17.37 -9.11
C ILE A 41 -1.76 -18.78 -8.73
N GLU A 42 -0.86 -19.68 -8.37
CA GLU A 42 -1.22 -21.05 -7.96
C GLU A 42 -2.12 -21.05 -6.72
N ILE A 43 -1.83 -20.19 -5.73
CA ILE A 43 -2.67 -20.02 -4.55
C ILE A 43 -4.06 -19.52 -4.95
N LEU A 44 -4.15 -18.46 -5.76
CA LEU A 44 -5.43 -17.88 -6.14
C LEU A 44 -6.33 -18.88 -6.87
N GLN A 45 -5.74 -19.69 -7.76
CA GLN A 45 -6.47 -20.74 -8.46
C GLN A 45 -7.07 -21.79 -7.50
N SER A 46 -6.37 -22.12 -6.42
CA SER A 46 -6.90 -23.05 -5.40
C SER A 46 -8.08 -22.47 -4.60
N PHE A 47 -8.10 -21.15 -4.39
CA PHE A 47 -9.13 -20.47 -3.60
C PHE A 47 -10.40 -20.24 -4.43
N GLU A 48 -10.28 -19.94 -5.72
CA GLU A 48 -11.42 -19.75 -6.63
C GLU A 48 -12.31 -21.01 -6.77
N VAL A 49 -11.78 -22.19 -6.46
CA VAL A 49 -12.55 -23.45 -6.38
C VAL A 49 -13.42 -23.52 -5.11
N LEU A 50 -13.00 -22.87 -4.03
CA LEU A 50 -13.68 -22.90 -2.74
C LEU A 50 -14.71 -21.78 -2.61
N ASN A 51 -14.39 -20.57 -3.07
CA ASN A 51 -15.27 -19.40 -2.99
C ASN A 51 -15.26 -18.62 -4.31
N GLN A 52 -16.44 -18.18 -4.76
CA GLN A 52 -16.59 -17.22 -5.85
C GLN A 52 -17.40 -16.02 -5.33
N PRO A 53 -16.99 -14.77 -5.58
CA PRO A 53 -15.80 -14.30 -6.30
C PRO A 53 -14.60 -14.02 -5.38
N ASP A 54 -13.43 -14.56 -5.72
CA ASP A 54 -12.18 -14.31 -4.98
C ASP A 54 -11.30 -13.25 -5.65
N VAL A 55 -10.74 -12.34 -4.86
CA VAL A 55 -9.86 -11.26 -5.32
C VAL A 55 -8.58 -11.26 -4.50
N ALA A 56 -7.42 -11.10 -5.14
CA ALA A 56 -6.14 -10.99 -4.45
C ALA A 56 -5.80 -9.53 -4.18
N VAL A 57 -5.38 -9.20 -2.96
CA VAL A 57 -4.83 -7.87 -2.64
C VAL A 57 -3.31 -7.98 -2.51
N VAL A 58 -2.58 -7.38 -3.43
CA VAL A 58 -1.11 -7.30 -3.36
C VAL A 58 -0.73 -5.96 -2.75
N VAL A 59 -0.12 -6.01 -1.55
CA VAL A 59 0.30 -4.82 -0.82
C VAL A 59 1.82 -4.83 -0.71
N GLY A 60 2.45 -3.75 -1.17
CA GLY A 60 3.90 -3.59 -1.08
C GLY A 60 4.30 -2.14 -0.80
N PRO A 61 5.24 -1.88 0.12
CA PRO A 61 5.82 -0.56 0.24
C PRO A 61 6.55 -0.19 -1.05
N ILE A 62 6.42 1.07 -1.50
CA ILE A 62 7.27 1.55 -2.59
C ILE A 62 8.69 1.68 -2.05
N GLN A 63 9.62 0.96 -2.67
CA GLN A 63 11.01 1.01 -2.30
C GLN A 63 11.56 2.44 -2.46
N GLY A 64 12.18 2.97 -1.40
CA GLY A 64 12.83 4.27 -1.43
C GLY A 64 11.91 5.49 -1.21
N VAL A 65 10.61 5.32 -0.94
CA VAL A 65 9.70 6.47 -0.68
C VAL A 65 8.93 6.28 0.63
N LYS A 66 9.20 7.14 1.61
CA LYS A 66 8.46 7.18 2.88
C LYS A 66 7.00 7.55 2.61
N GLY A 67 6.07 6.71 3.08
CA GLY A 67 4.63 6.98 3.02
C GLY A 67 3.95 6.67 1.69
N LYS A 68 4.64 6.05 0.72
CA LYS A 68 3.98 5.52 -0.48
C LYS A 68 3.92 4.00 -0.42
N VAL A 69 2.72 3.48 -0.65
CA VAL A 69 2.43 2.04 -0.74
C VAL A 69 1.79 1.80 -2.10
N VAL A 70 2.22 0.75 -2.79
CA VAL A 70 1.55 0.24 -3.99
C VAL A 70 0.60 -0.84 -3.54
N ILE A 71 -0.66 -0.67 -3.88
CA ILE A 71 -1.72 -1.64 -3.67
C ILE A 71 -2.28 -1.97 -5.04
N ASP A 72 -2.36 -3.25 -5.34
CA ASP A 72 -2.97 -3.76 -6.56
C ASP A 72 -3.99 -4.84 -6.21
N LEU A 73 -5.12 -4.85 -6.91
CA LEU A 73 -6.19 -5.84 -6.75
C LEU A 73 -6.18 -6.72 -8.00
N LEU A 74 -6.02 -8.03 -7.85
CA LEU A 74 -5.91 -8.96 -8.97
C LEU A 74 -7.06 -9.96 -8.95
N HIS A 75 -7.59 -10.28 -10.13
CA HIS A 75 -8.55 -11.34 -10.32
C HIS A 75 -8.07 -12.30 -11.40
N LEU A 76 -8.26 -13.60 -11.18
CA LEU A 76 -7.82 -14.63 -12.11
C LEU A 76 -8.78 -14.68 -13.32
N ILE A 77 -8.24 -14.96 -14.50
CA ILE A 77 -9.02 -15.19 -15.70
C ILE A 77 -9.20 -16.69 -15.84
N ASN A 78 -10.44 -17.14 -16.00
CA ASN A 78 -10.70 -18.53 -16.37
C ASN A 78 -10.14 -18.80 -17.78
N PRO A 79 -9.21 -19.75 -17.97
CA PRO A 79 -8.61 -20.02 -19.28
C PRO A 79 -9.65 -20.50 -20.31
N GLN A 80 -10.75 -21.11 -19.87
CA GLN A 80 -11.81 -21.59 -20.75
C GLN A 80 -12.52 -20.44 -21.44
N THR A 81 -12.79 -19.33 -20.73
CA THR A 81 -13.51 -18.18 -21.32
C THR A 81 -12.69 -17.50 -22.42
N MET A 82 -11.36 -17.48 -22.29
CA MET A 82 -10.46 -16.98 -23.34
C MET A 82 -10.51 -17.85 -24.61
N MET A 83 -10.59 -19.17 -24.48
CA MET A 83 -10.71 -20.06 -25.64
C MET A 83 -12.04 -19.89 -26.37
N LEU A 84 -13.10 -19.50 -25.65
CA LEU A 84 -14.40 -19.14 -26.22
C LEU A 84 -14.40 -17.74 -26.85
N GLY A 85 -13.28 -17.01 -26.81
CA GLY A 85 -13.18 -15.65 -27.36
C GLY A 85 -14.02 -14.62 -26.62
N GLN A 86 -14.55 -14.97 -25.44
CA GLN A 86 -15.27 -14.04 -24.60
C GLN A 86 -14.24 -13.15 -23.89
N GLU A 87 -14.38 -11.85 -24.07
CA GLU A 87 -13.52 -10.91 -23.35
C GLU A 87 -13.88 -10.97 -21.85
N PRO A 88 -12.91 -11.27 -20.96
CA PRO A 88 -13.19 -11.48 -19.54
C PRO A 88 -13.63 -10.20 -18.81
N GLN A 89 -13.52 -9.03 -19.46
CA GLN A 89 -14.00 -7.75 -18.94
C GLN A 89 -15.10 -7.17 -19.82
N GLN A 90 -16.19 -6.76 -19.18
CA GLN A 90 -17.17 -5.90 -19.82
C GLN A 90 -16.77 -4.43 -19.60
N THR A 91 -16.20 -3.78 -20.61
CA THR A 91 -15.81 -2.37 -20.53
C THR A 91 -17.05 -1.48 -20.65
N THR A 92 -17.71 -1.15 -19.54
CA THR A 92 -18.96 -0.37 -19.53
C THR A 92 -18.77 1.12 -19.22
N SER A 93 -17.58 1.56 -18.77
CA SER A 93 -17.36 2.97 -18.42
C SER A 93 -15.95 3.48 -18.71
N ASN A 94 -15.85 4.74 -19.14
CA ASN A 94 -14.58 5.43 -19.43
C ASN A 94 -13.92 6.06 -18.18
N LEU A 95 -14.48 5.84 -16.98
CA LEU A 95 -14.19 6.61 -15.77
C LEU A 95 -13.04 6.04 -14.91
N GLY A 96 -12.51 4.87 -15.27
CA GLY A 96 -11.43 4.21 -14.54
C GLY A 96 -10.33 3.77 -15.49
N HIS A 97 -9.50 4.70 -15.97
CA HIS A 97 -8.35 4.31 -16.78
C HIS A 97 -7.39 3.51 -15.89
N HIS A 98 -7.18 2.26 -16.25
CA HIS A 98 -6.17 1.44 -15.62
C HIS A 98 -4.81 2.13 -15.77
N ASN A 99 -4.01 2.16 -14.70
CA ASN A 99 -2.65 2.68 -14.82
C ASN A 99 -1.93 1.91 -15.94
N LYS A 100 -1.19 2.62 -16.79
CA LYS A 100 -0.45 1.98 -17.88
C LYS A 100 0.39 0.83 -17.30
N PRO A 101 0.13 -0.42 -17.71
CA PRO A 101 0.75 -1.55 -17.06
C PRO A 101 2.26 -1.53 -17.30
N SER A 102 3.02 -1.85 -16.25
CA SER A 102 4.46 -2.03 -16.38
C SER A 102 4.76 -3.21 -17.30
N ILE A 103 5.86 -3.13 -18.05
CA ILE A 103 6.35 -4.22 -18.90
C ILE A 103 6.52 -5.52 -18.09
N GLN A 104 6.93 -5.39 -16.82
CA GLN A 104 7.06 -6.54 -15.93
C GLN A 104 5.73 -7.24 -15.68
N ALA A 105 4.64 -6.49 -15.48
CA ALA A 105 3.31 -7.07 -15.25
C ALA A 105 2.80 -7.83 -16.49
N LEU A 106 3.05 -7.29 -17.69
CA LEU A 106 2.73 -7.96 -18.95
C LEU A 106 3.51 -9.27 -19.12
N ILE A 107 4.81 -9.29 -18.78
CA ILE A 107 5.65 -10.50 -18.81
C ILE A 107 5.10 -11.56 -17.85
N HIS A 108 4.59 -11.14 -16.69
CA HIS A 108 3.99 -12.03 -15.71
C HIS A 108 2.55 -12.47 -16.06
N GLY A 109 1.99 -12.06 -17.20
CA GLY A 109 0.72 -12.56 -17.70
C GLY A 109 -0.51 -11.70 -17.37
N LEU A 110 -0.34 -10.42 -17.09
CA LEU A 110 -1.45 -9.46 -17.05
C LEU A 110 -2.23 -9.49 -18.39
N ASN A 111 -3.55 -9.49 -18.32
CA ASN A 111 -4.51 -9.66 -19.43
C ASN A 111 -4.46 -11.04 -20.13
N ARG A 112 -3.83 -12.04 -19.50
CA ARG A 112 -3.86 -13.45 -19.95
C ARG A 112 -4.28 -14.39 -18.82
N HIS A 113 -3.55 -14.35 -17.71
CA HIS A 113 -3.81 -15.20 -16.56
C HIS A 113 -4.60 -14.47 -15.49
N TYR A 114 -4.42 -13.17 -15.39
CA TYR A 114 -5.14 -12.32 -14.45
C TYR A 114 -5.33 -10.92 -15.04
N TYR A 115 -6.29 -10.18 -14.52
CA TYR A 115 -6.41 -8.74 -14.74
C TYR A 115 -6.38 -8.01 -13.41
N SER A 116 -6.00 -6.73 -13.44
CA SER A 116 -6.07 -5.87 -12.27
C SER A 116 -7.41 -5.13 -12.21
N ILE A 117 -7.86 -4.85 -11.00
CA ILE A 117 -9.10 -4.14 -10.70
C ILE A 117 -8.75 -2.74 -10.19
N ALA A 118 -9.43 -1.72 -10.71
CA ALA A 118 -9.24 -0.36 -10.24
C ALA A 118 -9.73 -0.19 -8.80
N ILE A 119 -8.85 0.28 -7.92
CA ILE A 119 -9.13 0.51 -6.50
C ILE A 119 -9.56 1.96 -6.29
N ASN A 120 -10.63 2.18 -5.53
CA ASN A 120 -10.98 3.51 -5.03
C ASN A 120 -11.06 3.49 -3.49
N TYR A 121 -10.66 4.59 -2.87
CA TYR A 121 -10.69 4.74 -1.42
C TYR A 121 -11.91 5.59 -1.04
N ARG A 122 -12.79 5.02 -0.21
CA ARG A 122 -13.81 5.80 0.47
C ARG A 122 -13.13 6.57 1.61
N ARG A 123 -13.26 7.89 1.60
CA ARG A 123 -12.74 8.77 2.65
C ARG A 123 -13.90 9.44 3.36
N MET A 124 -13.95 9.33 4.70
CA MET A 124 -14.88 10.07 5.51
C MET A 124 -14.19 11.28 6.16
N ASN A 125 -14.88 12.41 6.26
CA ASN A 125 -14.31 13.64 6.83
C ASN A 125 -13.85 13.45 8.28
N SER A 126 -14.60 12.68 9.08
CA SER A 126 -14.25 12.37 10.48
C SER A 126 -12.97 11.54 10.60
N GLU A 127 -12.76 10.59 9.69
CA GLU A 127 -11.52 9.80 9.62
C GLU A 127 -10.34 10.69 9.23
N GLU A 128 -10.52 11.60 8.27
CA GLU A 128 -9.48 12.54 7.86
C GLU A 128 -9.10 13.49 9.02
N GLU A 129 -10.08 14.06 9.72
CA GLU A 129 -9.84 14.89 10.90
C GLU A 129 -9.14 14.12 12.02
N MET A 130 -9.52 12.86 12.27
CA MET A 130 -8.86 11.97 13.22
C MET A 130 -7.40 11.71 12.82
N LEU A 131 -7.12 11.43 11.55
CA LEU A 131 -5.76 11.16 11.06
C LEU A 131 -4.88 12.41 11.14
N LEU A 132 -5.44 13.59 10.89
CA LEU A 132 -4.74 14.87 11.07
C LEU A 132 -4.43 15.15 12.54
N ASN A 133 -5.29 14.70 13.47
CA ASN A 133 -5.07 14.85 14.91
C ASN A 133 -3.85 14.08 15.43
N LEU A 134 -3.51 12.92 14.87
CA LEU A 134 -2.41 12.07 15.33
C LEU A 134 -1.03 12.76 15.27
N HIS A 135 -0.85 13.71 14.35
CA HIS A 135 0.43 14.39 14.13
C HIS A 135 0.48 15.80 14.73
N ARG A 136 -0.57 16.24 15.43
CA ARG A 136 -0.54 17.55 16.11
C ARG A 136 0.39 17.48 17.33
N LYS A 137 1.27 18.47 17.46
CA LYS A 137 2.00 18.68 18.72
C LYS A 137 0.98 18.87 19.84
N LYS A 138 1.27 18.32 21.02
CA LYS A 138 0.40 18.54 22.17
C LYS A 138 0.48 20.03 22.51
N TRP A 139 -0.66 20.66 22.80
CA TRP A 139 -0.68 22.07 23.21
C TRP A 139 0.22 22.32 24.44
N THR A 140 0.37 21.31 25.30
CA THR A 140 1.25 21.31 26.47
C THR A 140 2.74 21.39 26.13
N ASP A 141 3.16 21.01 24.92
CA ASP A 141 4.56 21.05 24.53
C ASP A 141 5.11 22.48 24.57
N GLY A 142 4.26 23.50 24.33
CA GLY A 142 4.61 24.91 24.44
C GLY A 142 4.69 25.46 25.87
N LEU A 143 4.12 24.74 26.84
CA LEU A 143 4.11 25.12 28.26
C LEU A 143 5.20 24.42 29.07
N THR A 144 5.82 23.39 28.50
CA THR A 144 6.95 22.70 29.12
C THR A 144 8.24 23.46 28.85
N LEU A 145 8.93 23.86 29.92
CA LEU A 145 10.26 24.45 29.81
C LEU A 145 11.26 23.34 29.42
N GLN A 146 12.02 23.56 28.36
CA GLN A 146 13.13 22.70 28.02
C GLN A 146 14.26 22.88 29.05
N ASN A 147 15.04 21.83 29.29
CA ASN A 147 16.19 21.88 30.20
C ASN A 147 17.21 22.94 29.73
N PHE A 148 17.43 23.97 30.54
CA PHE A 148 18.33 25.09 30.21
C PHE A 148 19.77 24.64 29.88
N ASN A 149 20.27 23.62 30.57
CA ASN A 149 21.60 23.05 30.31
C ASN A 149 21.69 22.35 28.94
N VAL A 150 20.59 21.78 28.44
CA VAL A 150 20.56 21.19 27.10
C VAL A 150 20.44 22.30 26.06
N LEU A 151 19.55 23.26 26.29
CA LEU A 151 19.36 24.41 25.41
C LEU A 151 20.64 25.24 25.24
N SER A 152 21.38 25.51 26.32
CA SER A 152 22.64 26.26 26.27
C SER A 152 23.71 25.51 25.45
N LYS A 153 23.83 24.19 25.64
CA LYS A 153 24.74 23.34 24.84
C LYS A 153 24.37 23.35 23.36
N THR A 154 23.09 23.20 23.03
CA THR A 154 22.60 23.23 21.64
C THR A 154 22.82 24.61 21.01
N ASN A 155 22.61 25.69 21.75
CA ASN A 155 22.84 27.05 21.25
C ASN A 155 24.32 27.31 20.94
N VAL A 156 25.23 26.89 21.82
CA VAL A 156 26.69 27.00 21.60
C VAL A 156 27.12 26.17 20.39
N GLN A 157 26.63 24.92 20.26
CA GLN A 157 26.91 24.06 19.11
C GLN A 157 26.38 24.66 17.80
N THR A 158 25.14 25.14 17.81
CA THR A 158 24.50 25.77 16.64
C THR A 158 25.26 27.01 16.21
N SER A 159 25.64 27.87 17.17
CA SER A 159 26.43 29.09 16.91
C SER A 159 27.82 28.75 16.34
N GLY A 160 28.50 27.76 16.92
CA GLY A 160 29.79 27.29 16.38
C GLY A 160 29.69 26.71 14.98
N THR A 161 28.59 26.01 14.66
CA THR A 161 28.33 25.48 13.32
C THR A 161 28.03 26.60 12.32
N LEU A 162 27.28 27.62 12.74
CA LEU A 162 26.96 28.81 11.94
C LEU A 162 28.19 29.63 11.59
N VAL A 163 29.18 29.73 12.47
CA VAL A 163 30.45 30.43 12.20
C VAL A 163 31.34 29.63 11.25
N LYS A 164 31.32 28.30 11.32
CA LYS A 164 32.12 27.42 10.44
C LYS A 164 31.57 27.32 9.02
N ARG A 165 30.25 27.42 8.83
CA ARG A 165 29.58 27.21 7.54
C ARG A 165 29.99 28.22 6.44
N PRO A 166 30.06 29.54 6.69
CA PRO A 166 30.49 30.55 5.71
C PRO A 166 31.91 30.29 5.19
N SER A 167 32.83 29.88 6.07
CA SER A 167 34.22 29.58 5.70
C SER A 167 34.35 28.35 4.79
N SER A 168 33.36 27.45 4.82
CA SER A 168 33.28 26.27 3.95
C SER A 168 32.49 26.50 2.65
N MET A 169 31.68 27.56 2.58
CA MET A 169 30.99 27.97 1.36
C MET A 169 31.98 28.74 0.47
N LYS A 170 32.74 28.01 -0.34
CA LYS A 170 33.41 28.61 -1.51
C LYS A 170 32.32 28.96 -2.51
N TRP A 171 32.10 30.26 -2.71
CA TRP A 171 31.35 30.73 -3.87
C TRP A 171 32.19 30.41 -5.11
N ASP A 172 31.75 29.44 -5.92
CA ASP A 172 32.26 29.30 -7.28
C ASP A 172 31.91 30.61 -8.00
N LYS A 173 32.92 31.46 -8.18
CA LYS A 173 32.77 32.71 -8.94
C LYS A 173 32.35 32.32 -10.36
N LEU A 174 31.19 32.83 -10.78
CA LEU A 174 30.79 32.90 -12.18
C LEU A 174 31.84 33.65 -13.00
#